data_AF-A0A963LN42-F1
#
_entry.id   AF-A0A963LN42-F1
#
_cell.length_a   1.000
_cell.length_b   1.000
_cell.length_c   1.000
_cell.angle_alpha   90.00
_cell.angle_beta   90.00
_cell.angle_gamma   90.00
#
_symmetry.space_group_name_H-M   'P 1'
#
loop_
_entity.id
_entity.type
_entity.pdbx_description
1 polymer ?
#
loop_
_entity_poly.entity_id
_entity_poly.type
_entity_poly.pdbx_seq_one_letter_code
_entity_poly.pdbx_strand_id
1 'polypeptide(L)'
;MYVNKQRAAAEFGDMEAPAAARQVEVGPPTYLPLDNMVVNLADPGGERVAQIGITLELQNAAAVDRVKQYLPTIRSSILLLVSQRTSDDLLKIEGKEKLAHDILREASDPFGGIEEDEADASENGSRRSTRKRRRGPVDQPIQRVLFSSFIVQ
;
A
#
# COMPACT_ATOMS: atom_id res chain seq x y z
N MET A 1 -62.59 18.07 -14.10
CA MET A 1 -62.57 18.59 -12.72
C MET A 1 -62.07 17.49 -11.78
N TYR A 2 -61.01 17.81 -11.03
CA TYR A 2 -60.68 17.41 -9.66
C TYR A 2 -60.83 15.93 -9.23
N VAL A 3 -59.73 15.19 -9.06
CA VAL A 3 -58.86 15.09 -7.84
C VAL A 3 -59.36 14.04 -6.85
N ASN A 4 -58.59 12.95 -6.80
CA ASN A 4 -57.99 12.33 -5.61
C ASN A 4 -58.92 11.89 -4.46
N LYS A 5 -59.16 10.58 -4.37
CA LYS A 5 -59.83 9.94 -3.23
C LYS A 5 -58.87 8.94 -2.55
N GLN A 6 -58.49 9.34 -1.34
CA GLN A 6 -57.75 8.65 -0.28
C GLN A 6 -57.84 7.11 -0.27
N ARG A 7 -56.71 6.47 0.07
CA ARG A 7 -56.65 5.42 1.09
C ARG A 7 -55.24 5.34 1.69
N ALA A 8 -55.16 5.68 2.98
CA ALA A 8 -54.10 5.26 3.87
C ALA A 8 -54.55 3.96 4.56
N ALA A 9 -53.65 2.99 4.70
CA ALA A 9 -53.56 2.07 5.84
C ALA A 9 -52.34 1.15 5.65
N ALA A 10 -51.60 0.98 6.73
CA ALA A 10 -50.35 0.26 6.84
C ALA A 10 -50.54 -1.26 6.80
N GLU A 11 -49.56 -1.98 6.25
CA GLU A 11 -49.22 -3.33 6.71
C GLU A 11 -47.70 -3.41 6.89
N PHE A 12 -47.33 -3.64 8.15
CA PHE A 12 -45.99 -4.02 8.58
C PHE A 12 -45.68 -5.40 8.01
N GLY A 13 -44.60 -5.50 7.26
CA GLY A 13 -43.96 -6.76 6.90
C GLY A 13 -42.48 -6.64 7.25
N ASP A 14 -42.12 -7.18 8.40
CA ASP A 14 -40.73 -7.44 8.78
C ASP A 14 -40.04 -8.20 7.65
N MET A 15 -39.10 -7.54 6.97
CA MET A 15 -38.14 -8.22 6.11
C MET A 15 -36.75 -7.79 6.56
N GLU A 16 -36.11 -8.70 7.30
CA GLU A 16 -34.73 -8.64 7.73
C GLU A 16 -33.83 -8.07 6.62
N ALA A 17 -33.31 -6.87 6.87
CA ALA A 17 -32.23 -6.32 6.08
C ALA A 17 -31.01 -7.24 6.28
N PRO A 18 -30.39 -7.77 5.20
CA PRO A 18 -29.16 -8.53 5.36
C PRO A 18 -28.08 -7.58 5.88
N ALA A 19 -27.48 -7.98 7.00
CA ALA A 19 -26.36 -7.31 7.61
C ALA A 19 -25.16 -7.22 6.65
N ALA A 20 -24.54 -6.04 6.67
CA ALA A 20 -23.11 -5.83 6.52
C ALA A 20 -22.45 -6.24 5.19
N ALA A 21 -22.65 -5.42 4.17
CA ALA A 21 -21.49 -4.94 3.42
C ALA A 21 -21.09 -3.60 4.05
N ARG A 22 -20.06 -3.59 4.91
CA ARG A 22 -19.34 -2.35 5.21
C ARG A 22 -18.84 -1.84 3.86
N GLN A 23 -19.57 -0.90 3.27
CA GLN A 23 -19.02 -0.08 2.21
C GLN A 23 -17.79 0.56 2.83
N VAL A 24 -16.62 0.10 2.40
CA VAL A 24 -15.37 0.80 2.71
C VAL A 24 -15.61 2.20 2.16
N GLU A 25 -15.71 3.20 3.04
CA GLU A 25 -15.80 4.59 2.61
C GLU A 25 -14.54 4.89 1.79
N VAL A 26 -14.68 4.82 0.47
CA VAL A 26 -13.65 5.28 -0.47
C VAL A 26 -13.71 6.80 -0.46
N GLY A 27 -13.21 7.38 0.64
CA GLY A 27 -12.97 8.81 0.73
C GLY A 27 -11.87 9.25 -0.25
N PRO A 28 -11.62 10.55 -0.38
CA PRO A 28 -10.52 11.03 -1.20
C PRO A 28 -9.17 10.45 -0.70
N PRO A 29 -8.22 10.17 -1.61
CA PRO A 29 -6.89 9.75 -1.23
C PRO A 29 -6.25 10.71 -0.24
N THR A 30 -5.54 10.17 0.74
CA THR A 30 -4.86 10.96 1.77
C THR A 30 -3.36 10.75 1.68
N TYR A 31 -2.59 11.83 1.74
CA TYR A 31 -1.14 11.76 1.58
C TYR A 31 -0.45 11.87 2.95
N LEU A 32 0.36 10.87 3.29
CA LEU A 32 1.13 10.80 4.53
C LEU A 32 2.62 10.95 4.21
N PRO A 33 3.24 12.12 4.45
CA PRO A 33 4.67 12.29 4.31
C PRO A 33 5.43 11.49 5.38
N LEU A 34 6.54 10.89 4.99
CA LEU A 34 7.51 10.27 5.89
C LEU A 34 8.66 11.24 6.16
N ASP A 35 9.35 11.02 7.28
CA ASP A 35 10.57 11.77 7.56
C ASP A 35 11.64 11.48 6.50
N ASN A 36 12.39 12.50 6.13
CA ASN A 36 13.52 12.35 5.23
C ASN A 36 14.54 11.39 5.85
N MET A 37 15.09 10.52 5.01
CA MET A 37 16.03 9.49 5.42
C MET A 37 17.30 9.58 4.58
N VAL A 38 18.42 9.32 5.23
CA VAL A 38 19.74 9.24 4.62
C VAL A 38 20.26 7.82 4.81
N VAL A 39 20.74 7.21 3.73
CA VAL A 39 21.15 5.82 3.70
C VAL A 39 22.35 5.63 2.78
N ASN A 40 23.27 4.78 3.19
CA ASN A 40 24.43 4.40 2.40
C ASN A 40 24.02 3.42 1.30
N LEU A 41 24.54 3.62 0.09
CA LEU A 41 24.25 2.77 -1.06
C LEU A 41 25.26 1.64 -1.18
N ALA A 42 24.89 0.60 -1.94
CA ALA A 42 25.69 -0.58 -2.20
C ALA A 42 26.79 -0.36 -3.26
N ASP A 43 27.17 0.89 -3.52
CA ASP A 43 28.16 1.22 -4.55
C ASP A 43 29.57 0.72 -4.19
N PRO A 44 30.37 0.28 -5.19
CA PRO A 44 31.75 -0.10 -4.98
C PRO A 44 32.54 1.07 -4.38
N GLY A 45 33.15 0.86 -3.22
CA GLY A 45 33.89 1.90 -2.48
C GLY A 45 33.14 2.50 -1.30
N GLY A 46 31.82 2.28 -1.16
CA GLY A 46 31.06 2.54 0.07
C GLY A 46 30.87 4.02 0.46
N GLU A 47 31.23 4.96 -0.41
CA GLU A 47 31.15 6.40 -0.12
C GLU A 47 29.83 7.05 -0.58
N ARG A 48 28.98 6.33 -1.31
CA ARG A 48 27.74 6.88 -1.86
C ARG A 48 26.61 6.88 -0.84
N VAL A 49 25.89 8.00 -0.78
CA VAL A 49 24.73 8.16 0.08
C VAL A 49 23.53 8.66 -0.70
N ALA A 50 22.34 8.19 -0.33
CA ALA A 50 21.08 8.71 -0.84
C ALA A 50 20.32 9.40 0.28
N GLN A 51 19.77 10.58 -0.03
CA GLN A 51 18.76 11.24 0.77
C GLN A 51 17.42 11.15 0.05
N ILE A 52 16.44 10.53 0.70
CA ILE A 52 15.13 10.23 0.11
C ILE A 52 14.04 10.82 1.00
N GLY A 53 13.12 11.55 0.37
CA GLY A 53 11.84 11.94 0.92
C GLY A 53 10.73 11.12 0.28
N ILE A 54 9.85 10.54 1.10
CA ILE A 54 8.76 9.66 0.64
C ILE A 54 7.43 10.19 1.16
N THR A 55 6.40 10.11 0.32
CA THR A 55 5.00 10.34 0.69
C THR A 55 4.19 9.11 0.32
N LEU A 56 3.49 8.54 1.29
CA LEU A 56 2.58 7.42 1.07
C LEU A 56 1.20 7.97 0.68
N GLU A 57 0.66 7.50 -0.43
CA GLU A 57 -0.73 7.73 -0.81
C GLU A 57 -1.59 6.64 -0.16
N LEU A 58 -2.53 7.07 0.67
CA LEU A 58 -3.42 6.20 1.43
C LEU A 58 -4.83 6.27 0.87
N GLN A 59 -5.60 5.19 1.05
CA GLN A 59 -6.95 5.07 0.52
C GLN A 59 -7.90 6.18 1.03
N ASN A 60 -7.80 6.52 2.32
CA ASN A 60 -8.65 7.53 2.97
C ASN A 60 -8.01 8.03 4.28
N ALA A 61 -8.66 8.99 4.94
CA ALA A 61 -8.18 9.55 6.20
C ALA A 61 -8.15 8.50 7.35
N ALA A 62 -9.05 7.52 7.35
CA ALA A 62 -9.09 6.47 8.38
C ALA A 62 -7.89 5.51 8.29
N ALA A 63 -7.27 5.38 7.11
CA ALA A 63 -6.05 4.60 6.92
C ALA A 63 -4.82 5.24 7.61
N VAL A 64 -4.81 6.55 7.82
CA VAL A 64 -3.65 7.29 8.37
C VAL A 64 -3.25 6.74 9.74
N ASP A 65 -4.19 6.62 10.67
CA ASP A 65 -3.87 6.21 12.04
C ASP A 65 -3.45 4.74 12.13
N ARG A 66 -3.92 3.91 11.21
CA ARG A 66 -3.46 2.52 11.07
C ARG A 66 -2.02 2.47 10.56
N VAL A 67 -1.72 3.20 9.48
CA VAL A 67 -0.36 3.24 8.89
C VAL A 67 0.66 3.84 9.85
N LYS A 68 0.26 4.88 10.60
CA LYS A 68 1.11 5.53 11.63
C LYS A 68 1.69 4.55 12.65
N GLN A 69 0.92 3.55 13.07
CA GLN A 69 1.34 2.53 14.05
C GLN A 69 2.49 1.66 13.52
N TYR A 70 2.59 1.49 12.20
CA TYR A 70 3.61 0.65 11.56
C TYR A 70 4.75 1.46 10.93
N LEU A 71 4.74 2.80 11.02
CA LEU A 71 5.80 3.64 10.45
C LEU A 71 7.22 3.26 10.90
N PRO A 72 7.50 2.86 12.16
CA PRO A 72 8.83 2.42 12.53
C PRO A 72 9.30 1.20 11.72
N THR A 73 8.42 0.22 11.51
CA THR A 73 8.68 -0.99 10.71
C THR A 73 8.85 -0.64 9.24
N ILE A 74 7.89 0.11 8.67
CA ILE A 74 7.93 0.55 7.25
C ILE A 74 9.22 1.32 6.98
N ARG A 75 9.59 2.24 7.87
CA ARG A 75 10.82 3.03 7.78
C ARG A 75 12.06 2.15 7.78
N SER A 76 12.14 1.20 8.72
CA SER A 76 13.25 0.26 8.79
C SER A 76 13.40 -0.52 7.49
N SER A 77 12.30 -1.05 6.95
CA SER A 77 12.37 -1.84 5.73
C SER A 77 12.73 -1.01 4.49
N ILE A 78 12.26 0.24 4.41
CA ILE A 78 12.68 1.17 3.34
C ILE A 78 14.20 1.39 3.41
N LEU A 79 14.77 1.64 4.59
CA LEU A 79 16.21 1.83 4.74
C LEU A 79 16.99 0.60 4.25
N LEU A 80 16.53 -0.60 4.61
CA LEU A 80 17.13 -1.86 4.17
C LEU A 80 17.02 -2.08 2.66
N LEU A 81 15.90 -1.72 2.04
CA LEU A 81 15.70 -1.83 0.60
C LEU A 81 16.64 -0.89 -0.16
N VAL A 82 16.72 0.37 0.29
CA VAL A 82 17.55 1.37 -0.38
C VAL A 82 19.04 1.07 -0.17
N SER A 83 19.45 0.55 1.00
CA SER A 83 20.86 0.23 1.25
C SER A 83 21.40 -0.89 0.36
N GLN A 84 20.52 -1.66 -0.30
CA GLN A 84 20.88 -2.71 -1.25
C GLN A 84 20.97 -2.19 -2.71
N ARG A 85 20.61 -0.92 -2.95
CA ARG A 85 20.63 -0.30 -4.28
C ARG A 85 21.94 0.42 -4.53
N THR A 86 22.31 0.50 -5.81
CA THR A 86 23.48 1.26 -6.28
C THR A 86 23.04 2.63 -6.80
N SER A 87 23.96 3.59 -6.83
CA SER A 87 23.69 4.92 -7.37
C SER A 87 23.23 4.86 -8.82
N ASP A 88 23.82 3.97 -9.62
CA ASP A 88 23.49 3.81 -11.04
C ASP A 88 22.05 3.35 -11.27
N ASP A 89 21.50 2.52 -10.38
CA ASP A 89 20.09 2.09 -10.45
C ASP A 89 19.18 3.24 -10.03
N LEU A 90 19.52 3.92 -8.94
CA LEU A 90 18.73 5.00 -8.37
C LEU A 90 18.74 6.30 -9.18
N LEU A 91 19.71 6.48 -10.09
CA LEU A 91 19.72 7.59 -11.05
C LEU A 91 18.77 7.36 -12.23
N LYS A 92 18.46 6.12 -12.55
CA LYS A 92 17.55 5.73 -13.64
C LYS A 92 16.09 5.80 -13.21
N ILE A 93 15.20 6.05 -14.17
CA ILE A 93 13.75 6.11 -13.89
C ILE A 93 13.25 4.71 -13.52
N GLU A 94 13.69 3.70 -14.25
CA GLU A 94 13.29 2.31 -14.07
C GLU A 94 13.68 1.80 -12.68
N GLY A 95 14.87 2.19 -12.18
CA GLY A 95 15.32 1.83 -10.84
C GLY A 95 14.52 2.51 -9.73
N LYS A 96 14.09 3.77 -9.93
CA LYS A 96 13.18 4.48 -9.01
C LYS A 96 11.80 3.84 -8.99
N GLU A 97 11.25 3.48 -10.15
CA GLU A 97 9.95 2.81 -10.24
C GLU A 97 9.99 1.45 -9.55
N LYS A 98 11.05 0.66 -9.78
CA LYS A 98 11.27 -0.61 -9.10
C LYS A 98 11.38 -0.42 -7.58
N LEU A 99 12.11 0.61 -7.13
CA LEU A 99 12.20 0.93 -5.71
C LEU A 99 10.84 1.31 -5.12
N ALA A 100 10.04 2.14 -5.81
CA ALA A 100 8.71 2.51 -5.35
C ALA A 100 7.80 1.27 -5.18
N HIS A 101 7.88 0.34 -6.14
CA HIS A 101 7.16 -0.93 -6.10
C HIS A 101 7.59 -1.80 -4.92
N ASP A 102 8.90 -1.98 -4.73
CA ASP A 102 9.43 -2.74 -3.59
C ASP A 102 9.05 -2.13 -2.24
N ILE A 103 9.10 -0.79 -2.13
CA ILE A 103 8.66 -0.09 -0.93
C ILE A 103 7.15 -0.30 -0.72
N LEU A 104 6.34 -0.25 -1.77
CA LEU A 104 4.89 -0.45 -1.64
C LEU A 104 4.60 -1.85 -1.12
N ARG A 105 5.24 -2.87 -1.67
CA ARG A 105 5.11 -4.28 -1.23
C ARG A 105 5.44 -4.43 0.24
N GLU A 106 6.58 -3.90 0.65
CA GLU A 106 7.08 -4.00 2.01
C GLU A 106 6.26 -3.18 3.00
N ALA A 107 5.83 -1.98 2.61
CA ALA A 107 4.95 -1.14 3.42
C ALA A 107 3.55 -1.76 3.60
N SER A 108 3.14 -2.60 2.65
CA SER A 108 1.87 -3.32 2.66
C SER A 108 1.92 -4.65 3.42
N ASP A 109 3.11 -5.17 3.73
CA ASP A 109 3.28 -6.45 4.45
C ASP A 109 2.52 -6.50 5.80
N PRO A 110 2.55 -5.46 6.66
CA PRO A 110 1.79 -5.44 7.90
C PRO A 110 0.26 -5.50 7.71
N PHE A 111 -0.23 -5.19 6.50
CA PHE A 111 -1.66 -5.12 6.16
C PHE A 111 -2.14 -6.34 5.38
N GLY A 112 -1.31 -7.37 5.24
CA GLY A 112 -1.66 -8.61 4.55
C GLY A 112 -0.89 -8.85 3.24
N GLY A 113 -0.03 -7.90 2.86
CA GLY A 113 0.80 -7.94 1.66
C GLY A 113 0.04 -7.60 0.38
N ILE A 114 0.79 -7.38 -0.69
CA ILE A 114 0.27 -7.29 -2.06
C ILE A 114 0.44 -8.68 -2.67
N GLU A 115 -0.65 -9.28 -3.15
CA GLU A 115 -0.55 -10.47 -3.99
C GLU A 115 -0.06 -10.00 -5.36
N GLU A 116 1.25 -10.04 -5.56
CA GLU A 116 1.82 -9.95 -6.90
C GLU A 116 1.65 -11.34 -7.54
N ASP A 117 0.84 -11.45 -8.58
CA ASP A 117 0.83 -12.65 -9.43
C ASP A 117 2.26 -12.82 -9.98
N GLU A 118 3.01 -13.76 -9.42
CA GLU A 118 4.38 -14.11 -9.83
C GLU A 118 4.38 -14.58 -11.29
N ALA A 119 4.51 -13.65 -12.23
CA ALA A 119 5.04 -13.93 -13.56
C ALA A 119 6.49 -13.45 -13.58
N ASP A 120 7.40 -14.40 -13.82
CA ASP A 120 8.85 -14.26 -14.00
C ASP A 120 9.74 -14.28 -12.74
N ALA A 121 10.07 -15.50 -12.26
CA ALA A 121 11.42 -16.05 -12.46
C ALA A 121 11.62 -17.48 -11.88
N SER A 122 11.98 -18.37 -12.80
CA SER A 122 12.77 -19.61 -12.63
C SER A 122 12.08 -20.91 -12.20
N GLU A 123 11.89 -21.75 -13.20
CA GLU A 123 12.15 -23.19 -13.17
C GLU A 123 13.37 -23.54 -12.28
N ASN A 124 13.14 -24.22 -11.15
CA ASN A 124 13.75 -25.50 -10.82
C ASN A 124 13.13 -26.07 -9.54
N GLY A 125 12.68 -27.32 -9.61
CA GLY A 125 11.78 -27.91 -8.62
C GLY A 125 12.39 -28.16 -7.23
N SER A 126 11.61 -27.87 -6.19
CA SER A 126 11.08 -28.90 -5.28
C SER A 126 10.21 -28.29 -4.17
N ARG A 127 8.89 -28.52 -4.30
CA ARG A 127 7.86 -28.70 -3.25
C ARG A 127 8.09 -28.02 -1.89
N ARG A 128 7.28 -26.98 -1.64
CA ARG A 128 6.43 -26.96 -0.44
C ARG A 128 5.08 -26.32 -0.71
N SER A 129 4.17 -27.14 -1.23
CA SER A 129 2.73 -26.88 -1.12
C SER A 129 2.34 -26.93 0.35
N THR A 130 2.08 -25.77 0.95
CA THR A 130 1.22 -25.66 2.13
C THR A 130 0.46 -24.34 2.11
N ARG A 131 -0.79 -24.40 1.64
CA ARG A 131 -1.93 -23.52 1.95
C ARG A 131 -1.64 -22.01 2.04
N LYS A 132 -2.17 -21.23 1.10
CA LYS A 132 -2.67 -19.90 1.47
C LYS A 132 -4.11 -19.75 1.02
N ARG A 133 -4.94 -19.70 2.05
CA ARG A 133 -6.40 -19.61 2.03
C ARG A 133 -6.83 -18.45 1.14
N ARG A 134 -7.99 -18.57 0.50
CA ARG A 134 -8.77 -17.45 -0.07
C ARG A 134 -8.86 -16.37 1.02
N ARG A 135 -7.92 -15.42 1.03
CA ARG A 135 -7.90 -14.29 1.95
C ARG A 135 -9.04 -13.40 1.46
N GLY A 136 -9.87 -12.93 2.39
CA GLY A 136 -10.93 -11.98 2.08
C GLY A 136 -10.35 -10.69 1.47
N PRO A 137 -11.19 -9.71 1.09
CA PRO A 137 -10.71 -8.45 0.53
C PRO A 137 -9.59 -7.89 1.43
N VAL A 138 -8.35 -7.89 0.93
CA VAL A 138 -7.21 -7.36 1.67
C VAL A 138 -7.43 -5.86 1.68
N ASP A 139 -7.80 -5.32 2.84
CA ASP A 139 -7.93 -3.88 3.03
C ASP A 139 -6.51 -3.29 2.99
N GLN A 140 -6.11 -2.82 1.81
CA GLN A 140 -4.80 -2.24 1.55
C GLN A 140 -4.86 -0.72 1.83
N PRO A 141 -4.40 -0.25 3.00
CA PRO A 141 -4.48 1.16 3.33
C PRO A 141 -3.54 2.02 2.49
N ILE A 142 -2.42 1.46 2.03
CA ILE A 142 -1.41 2.14 1.21
C ILE A 142 -1.67 1.78 -0.25
N GLN A 143 -1.88 2.80 -1.08
CA GLN A 143 -2.20 2.66 -2.49
C GLN A 143 -0.97 2.87 -3.38
N ARG A 144 -0.16 3.89 -3.07
CA ARG A 144 1.04 4.23 -3.84
C ARG A 144 2.14 4.80 -2.96
N VAL A 145 3.37 4.74 -3.47
CA VAL A 145 4.56 5.38 -2.91
C VAL A 145 4.99 6.48 -3.87
N LEU A 146 5.18 7.69 -3.34
CA LEU A 146 5.62 8.87 -4.09
C LEU A 146 6.95 9.35 -3.51
N PHE A 147 7.90 9.70 -4.37
CA PHE A 147 9.14 10.36 -3.94
C PHE A 147 8.94 11.87 -3.94
N SER A 148 9.08 12.49 -2.76
CA SER A 148 9.02 13.95 -2.59
C SER A 148 10.41 14.62 -2.73
N SER A 149 11.48 13.87 -2.46
CA SER A 149 12.86 14.26 -2.71
C SER A 149 13.70 13.03 -3.01
N PHE A 150 14.66 13.15 -3.91
CA PHE A 150 15.55 12.04 -4.28
C PHE A 150 16.91 12.59 -4.69
N ILE A 151 17.87 12.56 -3.76
CA ILE A 151 19.22 13.09 -3.95
C ILE A 151 20.22 11.95 -3.73
N VAL A 152 21.16 11.79 -4.65
CA VAL A 152 22.27 10.83 -4.56
C VAL A 152 23.57 11.61 -4.58
N GLN A 153 24.48 11.33 -3.64
CA GLN A 153 25.77 11.98 -3.45
C GLN A 153 26.91 10.97 -3.55
#